data_AF-A0A5E7VMK7-F1
#
_entry.id   AF-A0A5E7VMK7-F1
#
_cell.length_a   1.000
_cell.length_b   1.000
_cell.length_c   1.000
_cell.angle_alpha   90.00
_cell.angle_beta   90.00
_cell.angle_gamma   90.00
#
_symmetry.space_group_name_H-M   'P 1'
#
loop_
_entity.id
_entity.type
_entity.pdbx_description
1 polymer ?
#
loop_
_entity_poly.entity_id
_entity_poly.type
_entity_poly.pdbx_seq_one_letter_code
_entity_poly.pdbx_strand_id
1 'polypeptide(L)'
;MIDSLTGMKPGERYAVESLERTRNFPGFFLDGKYYLGPELMTAVGWLEGQRFLYDELDPVGEPVFPDRVAGTIEDLTLTLIDGARLKLNKVRYNAQVDLPSSEVRDRPEVYRSDSTSALYNKLVVITGASSGIGRAAAHAFASKGARLVLGARDEAALVEVVEECAARGATALAVQTDVTNSEQMRALADRAAAFGNGQIDIWINNAGVGAVGRFEATPLEAHEQVLQTDLIGYLRGAYVAWPYFKAQKRGTLINTLSLGSWVAQPYAAAYSASKYGLRGLSEALRGELIGYPDIHVCDIYPAVMDTPGFRDAGNFTGHALKPPPPLYDPHLVAQAMVACALRPRPSTTVGGAATMARLAHFLVPGFPLLSGWLTRLGVEHGPQSESSSGNLFAPPSGVRRIEGGWRAAKHRPSILVAAGVALLFGGCVYALNRKGWRERSR
;
A
#
# COMPACT_ATOMS: atom_id res chain seq x y z
N MET A 1 28.42 21.90 -29.94
CA MET A 1 29.75 22.26 -29.40
C MET A 1 29.78 21.76 -27.97
N ILE A 2 30.78 20.96 -27.57
CA ILE A 2 30.91 20.52 -26.16
C ILE A 2 31.39 21.72 -25.36
N ASP A 3 30.79 21.98 -24.20
CA ASP A 3 31.31 22.95 -23.26
C ASP A 3 32.67 22.45 -22.74
N SER A 4 33.74 23.16 -23.10
CA SER A 4 35.11 22.75 -22.81
C SER A 4 35.47 22.79 -21.33
N LEU A 5 34.65 23.41 -20.48
CA LEU A 5 34.89 23.49 -19.04
C LEU A 5 34.25 22.32 -18.29
N THR A 6 33.07 21.87 -18.74
CA THR A 6 32.24 20.89 -18.01
C THR A 6 32.11 19.54 -18.72
N GLY A 7 32.42 19.46 -20.01
CA GLY A 7 32.23 18.28 -20.86
C GLY A 7 30.78 18.04 -21.30
N MET A 8 29.84 18.91 -20.90
CA MET A 8 28.42 18.81 -21.26
C MET A 8 28.15 19.32 -22.67
N LYS A 9 27.13 18.75 -23.32
CA LYS A 9 26.62 19.23 -24.62
C LYS A 9 25.30 19.98 -24.41
N PRO A 10 25.11 21.14 -25.08
CA PRO A 10 23.83 21.84 -25.08
C PRO A 10 22.68 20.92 -25.54
N GLY A 11 21.53 21.05 -24.89
CA GLY A 11 20.32 20.26 -25.12
C GLY A 11 20.36 18.82 -24.58
N GLU A 12 21.47 18.39 -23.98
CA GLU A 12 21.60 17.07 -23.37
C GLU A 12 21.41 17.13 -21.86
N ARG A 13 20.84 16.06 -21.29
CA ARG A 13 20.63 15.95 -19.84
C ARG A 13 21.72 15.11 -19.20
N TYR A 14 22.20 15.53 -18.03
CA TYR A 14 23.24 14.82 -17.27
C TYR A 14 22.84 14.66 -15.81
N ALA A 15 22.71 13.43 -15.32
CA ALA A 15 22.41 13.14 -13.92
C ALA A 15 23.70 12.81 -13.15
N VAL A 16 23.76 13.18 -11.87
CA VAL A 16 24.88 12.88 -10.99
C VAL A 16 24.73 11.45 -10.45
N GLU A 17 25.72 10.60 -10.67
CA GLU A 17 25.77 9.25 -10.14
C GLU A 17 26.05 9.29 -8.64
N SER A 18 25.02 9.00 -7.85
CA SER A 18 25.09 9.03 -6.39
C SER A 18 25.56 7.69 -5.85
N LEU A 19 26.69 7.67 -5.15
CA LEU A 19 27.25 6.48 -4.50
C LEU A 19 26.73 6.38 -3.05
N GLU A 20 26.64 5.17 -2.48
CA GLU A 20 26.03 4.86 -1.17
C GLU A 20 26.54 5.67 0.04
N ARG A 21 27.67 6.39 -0.10
CA ARG A 21 28.31 7.18 0.98
C ARG A 21 28.51 8.65 0.62
N THR A 22 27.88 9.12 -0.45
CA THR A 22 27.98 10.50 -0.93
C THR A 22 26.61 11.15 -0.96
N ARG A 23 26.56 12.48 -0.91
CA ARG A 23 25.28 13.21 -0.98
C ARG A 23 24.55 12.89 -2.29
N ASN A 24 23.25 12.62 -2.17
CA ASN A 24 22.41 12.29 -3.31
C ASN A 24 21.98 13.55 -4.05
N PHE A 25 22.03 13.49 -5.38
CA PHE A 25 21.62 14.55 -6.30
C PHE A 25 20.55 13.96 -7.22
N PRO A 26 19.25 14.04 -6.85
CA PRO A 26 18.18 13.27 -7.49
C PRO A 26 17.72 13.83 -8.86
N GLY A 27 18.40 14.85 -9.36
CA GLY A 27 18.02 15.64 -10.53
C GLY A 27 18.98 15.49 -11.71
N PHE A 28 18.88 16.43 -12.65
CA PHE A 28 19.76 16.47 -13.81
C PHE A 28 20.13 17.91 -14.21
N PHE A 29 21.31 18.05 -14.80
CA PHE A 29 21.71 19.24 -15.53
C PHE A 29 21.10 19.25 -16.92
N LEU A 30 20.56 20.39 -17.34
CA LEU A 30 20.19 20.73 -18.71
C LEU A 30 20.59 22.18 -18.96
N ASP A 31 21.44 22.40 -19.97
CA ASP A 31 21.89 23.74 -20.37
C ASP A 31 22.44 24.58 -19.20
N GLY A 32 23.25 23.95 -18.34
CA GLY A 32 23.88 24.59 -17.19
C GLY A 32 22.96 24.84 -16.00
N LYS A 33 21.69 24.44 -16.06
CA LYS A 33 20.73 24.50 -14.94
C LYS A 33 20.44 23.12 -14.40
N TYR A 34 20.20 23.02 -13.10
CA TYR A 34 19.94 21.76 -12.41
C TYR A 34 18.48 21.68 -11.95
N TYR A 35 17.79 20.60 -12.34
CA TYR A 35 16.35 20.40 -12.12
C TYR A 35 16.09 19.10 -11.36
N LEU A 36 15.15 19.13 -10.41
CA LEU A 36 14.75 17.94 -9.63
C LEU A 36 13.72 17.05 -10.35
N GLY A 37 13.06 17.58 -11.39
CA GLY A 37 11.98 16.89 -12.10
C GLY A 37 12.00 17.16 -13.60
N PRO A 38 11.37 16.30 -14.42
CA PRO A 38 11.39 16.38 -15.87
C PRO A 38 10.61 17.57 -16.45
N GLU A 39 9.70 18.18 -15.67
CA GLU A 39 8.83 19.28 -16.10
C GLU A 39 9.54 20.64 -16.22
N LEU A 40 10.83 20.73 -15.87
CA LEU A 40 11.67 21.94 -15.97
C LEU A 40 11.09 23.18 -15.25
N MET A 41 10.29 22.97 -14.19
CA MET A 41 9.54 24.03 -13.50
C MET A 41 10.46 25.11 -12.90
N THR A 42 11.29 24.73 -11.94
CA THR A 42 12.24 25.64 -11.27
C THR A 42 13.60 24.96 -11.18
N ALA A 43 14.64 25.64 -11.65
CA ALA A 43 16.00 25.18 -11.44
C ALA A 43 16.40 25.43 -9.98
N VAL A 44 16.90 24.40 -9.31
CA VAL A 44 17.37 24.48 -7.91
C VAL A 44 18.90 24.55 -7.83
N GLY A 45 19.56 24.75 -8.98
CA GLY A 45 20.99 24.95 -9.07
C GLY A 45 21.41 25.35 -10.48
N TRP A 46 22.61 25.88 -10.63
CA TRP A 46 23.17 26.28 -11.92
C TRP A 46 24.69 26.27 -11.91
N LEU A 47 25.28 26.30 -13.11
CA LEU A 47 26.70 26.40 -13.33
C LEU A 47 27.13 27.84 -13.59
N GLU A 48 28.14 28.30 -12.84
CA GLU A 48 28.90 29.51 -13.11
C GLU A 48 30.34 29.12 -13.46
N GLY A 49 30.62 29.00 -14.77
CA GLY A 49 31.83 28.34 -15.25
C GLY A 49 31.84 26.87 -14.81
N GLN A 50 32.84 26.47 -14.04
CA GLN A 50 32.91 25.12 -13.46
C GLN A 50 32.19 25.01 -12.10
N ARG A 51 31.80 26.12 -11.46
CA ARG A 51 31.22 26.08 -10.12
C ARG A 51 29.76 25.65 -10.19
N PHE A 52 29.40 24.61 -9.43
CA PHE A 52 28.03 24.19 -9.26
C PHE A 52 27.42 24.87 -8.03
N LEU A 53 26.52 25.80 -8.29
CA LEU A 53 25.69 26.46 -7.29
C LEU A 53 24.41 25.65 -7.08
N TYR A 54 24.09 25.34 -5.83
CA TYR A 54 22.96 24.51 -5.43
C TYR A 54 22.15 25.22 -4.36
N ASP A 55 20.95 25.64 -4.72
CA ASP A 55 20.07 26.53 -3.96
C ASP A 55 18.87 25.78 -3.37
N GLU A 56 19.12 24.54 -2.91
CA GLU A 56 18.16 23.79 -2.11
C GLU A 56 18.32 24.17 -0.63
N LEU A 57 17.19 24.27 0.08
CA LEU A 57 17.15 24.49 1.52
C LEU A 57 16.86 23.17 2.23
N ASP A 58 17.46 22.97 3.39
CA ASP A 58 17.15 21.85 4.26
C ASP A 58 15.76 22.03 4.94
N PRO A 59 15.25 21.02 5.67
CA PRO A 59 13.94 21.12 6.34
C PRO A 59 13.81 22.24 7.38
N VAL A 60 14.92 22.88 7.78
CA VAL A 60 14.97 23.99 8.74
C VAL A 60 15.10 25.34 8.02
N GLY A 61 15.24 25.34 6.69
CA GLY A 61 15.30 26.53 5.85
C GLY A 61 16.71 27.05 5.59
N GLU A 62 17.76 26.31 5.96
CA GLU A 62 19.15 26.70 5.72
C GLU A 62 19.67 26.13 4.39
N PRO A 63 20.56 26.84 3.66
CA PRO A 63 21.16 26.32 2.45
C PRO A 63 21.86 24.97 2.68
N VAL A 64 21.59 24.00 1.81
CA VAL A 64 22.17 22.66 1.88
C VAL A 64 23.71 22.67 1.81
N PHE A 65 24.29 23.69 1.16
CA PHE A 65 25.73 23.93 1.12
C PHE A 65 26.07 25.35 1.61
N PRO A 66 27.17 25.52 2.37
CA PRO A 66 27.70 26.84 2.70
C PRO A 66 27.95 27.65 1.42
N ASP A 67 27.53 28.91 1.42
CA ASP A 67 27.58 29.83 0.28
C ASP A 67 26.91 29.30 -1.01
N ARG A 68 26.04 28.28 -0.87
CA ARG A 68 25.35 27.58 -1.98
C ARG A 68 26.29 26.91 -2.97
N VAL A 69 27.56 26.67 -2.61
CA VAL A 69 28.53 26.03 -3.51
C VAL A 69 28.58 24.53 -3.23
N ALA A 70 28.03 23.73 -4.13
CA ALA A 70 28.08 22.27 -4.01
C ALA A 70 29.44 21.69 -4.39
N GLY A 71 30.12 22.30 -5.37
CA GLY A 71 31.41 21.81 -5.87
C GLY A 71 31.82 22.41 -7.21
N THR A 72 32.73 21.72 -7.90
CA THR A 72 33.20 22.06 -9.25
C THR A 72 32.98 20.91 -10.23
N ILE A 73 32.60 21.21 -11.46
CA ILE A 73 32.41 20.23 -12.54
C ILE A 73 33.50 20.42 -13.58
N GLU A 74 34.24 19.35 -13.83
CA GLU A 74 35.24 19.24 -14.89
C GLU A 74 35.12 17.86 -15.53
N ASP A 75 35.13 17.79 -16.86
CA ASP A 75 35.06 16.53 -17.63
C ASP A 75 33.99 15.54 -17.14
N LEU A 76 32.74 16.00 -17.03
CA LEU A 76 31.60 15.22 -16.53
C LEU A 76 31.85 14.60 -15.15
N THR A 77 32.66 15.25 -14.30
CA THR A 77 32.91 14.84 -12.93
C THR A 77 32.66 16.02 -11.99
N LEU A 78 31.71 15.87 -11.07
CA LEU A 78 31.47 16.79 -9.98
C LEU A 78 32.38 16.45 -8.79
N THR A 79 33.29 17.36 -8.45
CA THR A 79 34.07 17.30 -7.21
C THR A 79 33.40 18.19 -6.18
N LEU A 80 32.81 17.58 -5.15
CA LEU A 80 32.14 18.28 -4.06
C LEU A 80 33.14 19.03 -3.18
N ILE A 81 32.64 20.00 -2.41
CA ILE A 81 33.45 20.77 -1.45
C ILE A 81 34.14 19.91 -0.37
N ASP A 82 33.61 18.73 -0.08
CA ASP A 82 34.18 17.75 0.85
C ASP A 82 35.23 16.82 0.19
N GLY A 83 35.50 17.02 -1.10
CA GLY A 83 36.46 16.25 -1.90
C GLY A 83 35.89 15.00 -2.57
N ALA A 84 34.60 14.66 -2.37
CA ALA A 84 33.99 13.52 -3.03
C ALA A 84 33.84 13.77 -4.56
N ARG A 85 34.15 12.76 -5.36
CA ARG A 85 34.08 12.82 -6.83
C ARG A 85 32.93 11.98 -7.35
N LEU A 86 31.98 12.62 -8.02
CA LEU A 86 30.76 12.01 -8.58
C LEU A 86 30.74 12.14 -10.09
N LYS A 87 30.42 11.05 -10.80
CA LYS A 87 30.35 11.08 -12.27
C LYS A 87 29.01 11.64 -12.73
N LEU A 88 29.02 12.36 -13.84
CA LEU A 88 27.83 12.80 -14.53
C LEU A 88 27.58 11.91 -15.73
N ASN A 89 26.44 11.24 -15.71
CA ASN A 89 26.03 10.34 -16.77
C ASN A 89 24.97 11.02 -17.64
N LYS A 90 25.17 10.98 -18.95
CA LYS A 90 24.17 11.44 -19.90
C LYS A 90 22.90 10.59 -19.76
N VAL A 91 21.77 11.24 -19.53
CA VAL A 91 20.47 10.60 -19.46
C VAL A 91 19.65 10.94 -20.71
N ARG A 92 19.03 9.94 -21.31
CA ARG A 92 18.16 10.15 -22.48
C ARG A 92 16.80 10.63 -22.02
N TYR A 93 16.41 11.83 -22.44
CA TYR A 93 15.01 12.24 -22.40
C TYR A 93 14.34 11.85 -23.71
N ASN A 94 13.33 11.00 -23.65
CA ASN A 94 12.54 10.62 -24.82
C ASN A 94 11.25 11.44 -24.82
N ALA A 95 11.24 12.54 -25.58
CA ALA A 95 10.09 13.44 -25.73
C ALA A 95 8.89 12.82 -26.48
N GLN A 96 8.94 11.52 -26.76
CA GLN A 96 7.97 10.74 -27.56
C GLN A 96 7.10 9.83 -26.69
N VAL A 97 6.86 10.22 -25.44
CA VAL A 97 5.72 9.75 -24.66
C VAL A 97 4.64 10.84 -24.76
N ASP A 98 4.13 11.05 -25.98
CA ASP A 98 2.77 11.50 -26.25
C ASP A 98 2.42 11.41 -27.74
N LEU A 99 1.20 10.92 -27.99
CA LEU A 99 0.53 10.54 -29.25
C LEU A 99 0.90 9.16 -29.84
N PRO A 100 0.01 8.15 -29.75
CA PRO A 100 0.21 6.88 -30.44
C PRO A 100 -0.09 7.06 -31.94
N SER A 101 0.95 7.31 -32.73
CA SER A 101 0.94 6.90 -34.14
C SER A 101 1.07 5.38 -34.19
N SER A 102 0.14 4.76 -34.89
CA SER A 102 0.02 3.33 -35.15
C SER A 102 1.34 2.73 -35.65
N GLU A 103 1.97 1.89 -34.83
CA GLU A 103 2.60 0.66 -35.33
C GLU A 103 2.90 -0.29 -34.16
N VAL A 104 2.22 -1.43 -34.20
CA VAL A 104 2.30 -2.49 -33.20
C VAL A 104 3.60 -3.25 -33.39
N ARG A 105 4.46 -3.26 -32.36
CA ARG A 105 5.46 -4.33 -32.18
C ARG A 105 5.25 -4.99 -30.82
N ASP A 106 5.29 -6.32 -30.85
CA ASP A 106 4.80 -7.25 -29.85
C ASP A 106 5.25 -6.94 -28.43
N ARG A 107 4.27 -6.70 -27.55
CA ARG A 107 4.40 -6.69 -26.09
C ARG A 107 3.78 -7.98 -25.56
N PRO A 108 4.34 -8.59 -24.50
CA PRO A 108 3.75 -9.77 -23.87
C PRO A 108 2.27 -9.51 -23.51
N GLU A 109 1.40 -10.47 -23.79
CA GLU A 109 -0.08 -10.40 -23.78
C GLU A 109 -0.73 -9.89 -22.48
N VAL A 110 0.02 -9.71 -21.40
CA VAL A 110 -0.52 -9.48 -20.05
C VAL A 110 -0.77 -7.99 -19.74
N TYR A 111 -0.27 -7.04 -20.54
CA TYR A 111 -0.33 -5.60 -20.20
C TYR A 111 -0.71 -4.67 -21.37
N ARG A 112 -1.71 -5.03 -22.18
CA ARG A 112 -2.38 -4.03 -23.04
C ARG A 112 -3.45 -3.31 -22.23
N SER A 113 -3.38 -1.97 -22.19
CA SER A 113 -4.48 -1.15 -21.66
C SER A 113 -5.72 -1.43 -22.51
N ASP A 114 -6.75 -1.98 -21.90
CA ASP A 114 -7.99 -2.28 -22.59
C ASP A 114 -8.86 -1.01 -22.63
N SER A 115 -8.75 -0.22 -23.70
CA SER A 115 -9.60 0.96 -23.92
C SER A 115 -11.07 0.60 -24.08
N THR A 116 -11.42 -0.69 -24.16
CA THR A 116 -12.80 -1.19 -24.16
C THR A 116 -13.27 -1.59 -22.75
N SER A 117 -12.40 -1.47 -21.73
CA SER A 117 -12.77 -1.75 -20.35
C SER A 117 -13.81 -0.75 -19.84
N ALA A 118 -14.82 -1.26 -19.12
CA ALA A 118 -15.80 -0.40 -18.43
C ALA A 118 -15.20 0.47 -17.31
N LEU A 119 -13.94 0.24 -16.93
CA LEU A 119 -13.18 1.08 -15.99
C LEU A 119 -12.29 2.12 -16.67
N TYR A 120 -12.24 2.13 -18.00
CA TYR A 120 -11.47 3.13 -18.73
C TYR A 120 -11.94 4.54 -18.35
N ASN A 121 -10.99 5.42 -18.00
CA ASN A 121 -11.22 6.78 -17.53
C ASN A 121 -12.04 6.94 -16.23
N LYS A 122 -12.41 5.85 -15.54
CA LYS A 122 -13.05 5.93 -14.23
C LYS A 122 -12.07 6.45 -13.19
N LEU A 123 -12.50 7.38 -12.34
CA LEU A 123 -11.66 7.89 -11.26
C LEU A 123 -11.72 6.97 -10.04
N VAL A 124 -10.56 6.46 -9.64
CA VAL A 124 -10.38 5.57 -8.49
C VAL A 124 -9.44 6.22 -7.48
N VAL A 125 -9.94 6.44 -6.25
CA VAL A 125 -9.12 6.89 -5.12
C VAL A 125 -8.73 5.68 -4.27
N ILE A 126 -7.46 5.53 -3.91
CA ILE A 126 -6.95 4.40 -3.12
C ILE A 126 -6.15 4.89 -1.93
N THR A 127 -6.58 4.58 -0.70
CA THR A 127 -5.77 4.82 0.51
C THR A 127 -4.85 3.65 0.83
N GLY A 128 -3.68 3.92 1.41
CA GLY A 128 -2.65 2.90 1.63
C GLY A 128 -2.03 2.38 0.33
N ALA A 129 -1.97 3.22 -0.71
CA ALA A 129 -1.55 2.83 -2.05
C ALA A 129 -0.04 2.57 -2.19
N SER A 130 0.79 2.98 -1.24
CA SER A 130 2.26 2.87 -1.34
C SER A 130 2.80 1.44 -1.24
N SER A 131 2.02 0.46 -0.75
CA SER A 131 2.50 -0.91 -0.56
C SER A 131 1.38 -1.96 -0.50
N GLY A 132 1.77 -3.23 -0.49
CA GLY A 132 0.87 -4.35 -0.23
C GLY A 132 -0.29 -4.41 -1.23
N ILE A 133 -1.48 -4.68 -0.66
CA ILE A 133 -2.74 -4.75 -1.41
C ILE A 133 -3.06 -3.43 -2.12
N GLY A 134 -2.75 -2.28 -1.52
CA GLY A 134 -3.05 -0.97 -2.12
C GLY A 134 -2.24 -0.72 -3.39
N ARG A 135 -0.94 -1.02 -3.38
CA ARG A 135 -0.08 -0.94 -4.58
C ARG A 135 -0.53 -1.95 -5.65
N ALA A 136 -0.90 -3.17 -5.24
CA ALA A 136 -1.47 -4.16 -6.16
C ALA A 136 -2.79 -3.70 -6.79
N ALA A 137 -3.66 -3.05 -6.01
CA ALA A 137 -4.92 -2.48 -6.48
C ALA A 137 -4.65 -1.35 -7.49
N ALA A 138 -3.73 -0.44 -7.19
CA ALA A 138 -3.32 0.62 -8.12
C ALA A 138 -2.85 0.03 -9.46
N HIS A 139 -2.03 -1.02 -9.44
CA HIS A 139 -1.59 -1.71 -10.66
C HIS A 139 -2.76 -2.35 -11.43
N ALA A 140 -3.67 -3.02 -10.72
CA ALA A 140 -4.80 -3.72 -11.33
C ALA A 140 -5.77 -2.74 -11.99
N PHE A 141 -6.10 -1.61 -11.33
CA PHE A 141 -6.93 -0.55 -11.90
C PHE A 141 -6.22 0.20 -13.03
N ALA A 142 -4.91 0.45 -12.92
CA ALA A 142 -4.13 1.06 -13.99
C ALA A 142 -4.17 0.22 -15.28
N SER A 143 -4.07 -1.11 -15.13
CA SER A 143 -4.14 -2.05 -16.26
C SER A 143 -5.52 -2.07 -16.94
N LYS A 144 -6.55 -1.52 -16.30
CA LYS A 144 -7.90 -1.31 -16.85
C LYS A 144 -8.11 0.10 -17.42
N GLY A 145 -7.06 0.92 -17.47
CA GLY A 145 -7.12 2.30 -17.97
C GLY A 145 -7.88 3.26 -17.06
N ALA A 146 -8.04 2.92 -15.77
CA ALA A 146 -8.62 3.82 -14.79
C ALA A 146 -7.67 5.00 -14.52
N ARG A 147 -8.24 6.14 -14.11
CA ARG A 147 -7.50 7.29 -13.58
C ARG A 147 -7.37 7.12 -12.08
N LEU A 148 -6.19 7.35 -11.53
CA LEU A 148 -5.89 6.99 -10.14
C LEU A 148 -5.51 8.20 -9.31
N VAL A 149 -6.00 8.24 -8.07
CA VAL A 149 -5.50 9.16 -7.03
C VAL A 149 -5.05 8.30 -5.86
N LEU A 150 -3.77 8.37 -5.54
CA LEU A 150 -3.09 7.44 -4.65
C LEU A 150 -2.72 8.17 -3.34
N GLY A 151 -3.33 7.74 -2.23
CA GLY A 151 -3.15 8.30 -0.90
C GLY A 151 -2.34 7.39 0.02
N ALA A 152 -1.27 7.90 0.61
CA ALA A 152 -0.48 7.25 1.67
C ALA A 152 0.46 8.26 2.36
N ARG A 153 1.02 7.91 3.53
CA ARG A 153 1.97 8.76 4.26
C ARG A 153 3.35 8.85 3.58
N ASP A 154 3.74 7.79 2.88
CA ASP A 154 5.05 7.65 2.23
C ASP A 154 5.01 8.25 0.81
N GLU A 155 5.44 9.50 0.68
CA GLU A 155 5.37 10.23 -0.58
C GLU A 155 6.33 9.67 -1.64
N ALA A 156 7.57 9.33 -1.26
CA ALA A 156 8.55 8.75 -2.18
C ALA A 156 8.03 7.45 -2.79
N ALA A 157 7.45 6.57 -1.95
CA ALA A 157 6.84 5.35 -2.45
C ALA A 157 5.60 5.60 -3.31
N LEU A 158 4.81 6.66 -3.07
CA LEU A 158 3.69 7.01 -3.95
C LEU A 158 4.17 7.43 -5.34
N VAL A 159 5.27 8.18 -5.44
CA VAL A 159 5.86 8.57 -6.73
C VAL A 159 6.23 7.32 -7.55
N GLU A 160 6.88 6.33 -6.92
CA GLU A 160 7.17 5.05 -7.60
C GLU A 160 5.88 4.38 -8.12
N VAL A 161 4.81 4.37 -7.34
CA VAL A 161 3.54 3.74 -7.76
C VAL A 161 2.89 4.52 -8.90
N VAL A 162 3.00 5.85 -8.92
CA VAL A 162 2.53 6.68 -10.04
C VAL A 162 3.27 6.31 -11.32
N GLU A 163 4.60 6.18 -11.28
CA GLU A 163 5.41 5.76 -12.43
C GLU A 163 5.03 4.35 -12.91
N GLU A 164 4.81 3.43 -11.98
CA GLU A 164 4.33 2.08 -12.29
C GLU A 164 2.95 2.07 -12.95
N CYS A 165 2.03 2.94 -12.50
CA CYS A 165 0.72 3.11 -13.11
C CYS A 165 0.84 3.73 -14.52
N ALA A 166 1.71 4.72 -14.70
CA ALA A 166 2.00 5.32 -16.00
C ALA A 166 2.57 4.30 -16.99
N ALA A 167 3.49 3.43 -16.54
CA ALA A 167 4.01 2.33 -17.34
C ALA A 167 2.94 1.32 -17.80
N ARG A 168 1.79 1.29 -17.11
CA ARG A 168 0.60 0.48 -17.45
C ARG A 168 -0.43 1.25 -18.30
N GLY A 169 -0.13 2.48 -18.71
CA GLY A 169 -0.99 3.31 -19.55
C GLY A 169 -2.07 4.08 -18.80
N ALA A 170 -1.97 4.20 -17.48
CA ALA A 170 -2.92 4.97 -16.66
C ALA A 170 -2.33 6.31 -16.20
N THR A 171 -3.18 7.32 -16.06
CA THR A 171 -2.81 8.57 -15.41
C THR A 171 -3.05 8.46 -13.91
N ALA A 172 -2.05 8.79 -13.10
CA ALA A 172 -2.14 8.73 -11.65
C ALA A 172 -1.66 10.03 -10.99
N LEU A 173 -2.26 10.38 -9.85
CA LEU A 173 -1.89 11.51 -9.00
C LEU A 173 -1.52 11.00 -7.60
N ALA A 174 -0.31 11.31 -7.13
CA ALA A 174 0.08 11.08 -5.74
C ALA A 174 -0.42 12.21 -4.84
N VAL A 175 -0.96 11.84 -3.68
CA VAL A 175 -1.36 12.77 -2.62
C VAL A 175 -0.87 12.20 -1.29
N GLN A 176 0.07 12.86 -0.63
CA GLN A 176 0.46 12.45 0.71
C GLN A 176 -0.75 12.56 1.64
N THR A 177 -1.08 11.47 2.34
CA THR A 177 -2.28 11.41 3.19
C THR A 177 -2.08 10.44 4.35
N ASP A 178 -2.24 10.97 5.55
CA ASP A 178 -2.54 10.22 6.76
C ASP A 178 -4.05 10.12 6.97
N VAL A 179 -4.58 8.90 6.94
CA VAL A 179 -6.03 8.63 7.09
C VAL A 179 -6.54 8.91 8.51
N THR A 180 -5.64 9.12 9.48
CA THR A 180 -6.00 9.55 10.83
C THR A 180 -6.31 11.05 10.91
N ASN A 181 -5.88 11.84 9.91
CA ASN A 181 -6.08 13.27 9.85
C ASN A 181 -7.28 13.64 8.96
N SER A 182 -8.28 14.29 9.55
CA SER A 182 -9.53 14.68 8.85
C SER A 182 -9.32 15.73 7.76
N GLU A 183 -8.38 16.66 7.94
CA GLU A 183 -8.09 17.70 6.94
C GLU A 183 -7.37 17.11 5.73
N GLN A 184 -6.41 16.20 5.95
CA GLN A 184 -5.73 15.49 4.86
C GLN A 184 -6.69 14.60 4.08
N MET A 185 -7.64 13.92 4.75
CA MET A 185 -8.68 13.14 4.07
C MET A 185 -9.61 14.01 3.22
N ARG A 186 -9.95 15.22 3.69
CA ARG A 186 -10.70 16.19 2.89
C ARG A 186 -9.89 16.66 1.68
N ALA A 187 -8.63 17.04 1.90
CA ALA A 187 -7.73 17.46 0.83
C ALA A 187 -7.52 16.36 -0.22
N LEU A 188 -7.46 15.09 0.18
CA LEU A 188 -7.41 13.94 -0.74
C LEU A 188 -8.65 13.90 -1.63
N ALA A 189 -9.85 14.05 -1.05
CA ALA A 189 -11.09 14.05 -1.81
C ALA A 189 -11.21 15.26 -2.74
N ASP A 190 -10.80 16.45 -2.29
CA ASP A 190 -10.84 17.67 -3.10
C ASP A 190 -9.87 17.61 -4.29
N ARG A 191 -8.63 17.12 -4.05
CA ARG A 191 -7.66 16.89 -5.13
C ARG A 191 -8.13 15.79 -6.08
N ALA A 192 -8.77 14.75 -5.56
CA ALA A 192 -9.35 13.70 -6.39
C ALA A 192 -10.47 14.23 -7.28
N ALA A 193 -11.41 14.99 -6.71
CA ALA A 193 -12.50 15.59 -7.46
C ALA A 193 -11.98 16.59 -8.51
N ALA A 194 -11.01 17.44 -8.17
CA ALA A 194 -10.39 18.35 -9.13
C ALA A 194 -9.74 17.59 -10.30
N PHE A 195 -9.01 16.51 -10.01
CA PHE A 195 -8.44 15.64 -11.03
C PHE A 195 -9.55 14.94 -11.84
N GLY A 196 -10.64 14.53 -11.21
CA GLY A 196 -11.79 13.84 -11.81
C GLY A 196 -12.82 14.70 -12.52
N ASN A 197 -12.57 15.99 -12.74
CA ASN A 197 -13.55 16.94 -13.28
C ASN A 197 -14.86 16.99 -12.44
N GLY A 198 -14.69 17.04 -11.11
CA GLY A 198 -15.76 17.09 -10.12
C GLY A 198 -16.38 15.73 -9.75
N GLN A 199 -15.86 14.63 -10.28
CA GLN A 199 -16.42 13.28 -10.04
C GLN A 199 -15.42 12.38 -9.33
N ILE A 200 -15.95 11.45 -8.52
CA ILE A 200 -15.21 10.32 -7.95
C ILE A 200 -16.05 9.07 -8.19
N ASP A 201 -15.59 8.15 -9.05
CA ASP A 201 -16.39 6.94 -9.35
C ASP A 201 -16.22 5.87 -8.26
N ILE A 202 -14.99 5.66 -7.79
CA ILE A 202 -14.64 4.59 -6.86
C ILE A 202 -13.72 5.13 -5.76
N TRP A 203 -14.05 4.83 -4.51
CA TRP A 203 -13.22 5.12 -3.34
C TRP A 203 -12.85 3.83 -2.63
N ILE A 204 -11.55 3.55 -2.50
CA ILE A 204 -11.03 2.34 -1.86
C ILE A 204 -10.35 2.72 -0.54
N ASN A 205 -11.01 2.36 0.56
CA ASN A 205 -10.38 2.36 1.86
C ASN A 205 -9.56 1.06 2.01
N ASN A 206 -8.24 1.20 2.02
CA ASN A 206 -7.32 0.07 2.13
C ASN A 206 -6.19 0.28 3.16
N ALA A 207 -5.89 1.53 3.55
CA ALA A 207 -4.89 1.80 4.58
C ALA A 207 -5.14 0.95 5.84
N GLY A 208 -4.07 0.47 6.47
CA GLY A 208 -4.18 -0.36 7.67
C GLY A 208 -2.84 -0.55 8.35
N VAL A 209 -2.88 -0.64 9.67
CA VAL A 209 -1.73 -0.93 10.54
C VAL A 209 -2.11 -2.00 11.56
N GLY A 210 -1.10 -2.65 12.13
CA GLY A 210 -1.31 -3.68 13.14
C GLY A 210 -0.34 -3.50 14.30
N ALA A 211 -0.80 -3.85 15.50
CA ALA A 211 0.03 -4.00 16.69
C ALA A 211 -0.22 -5.40 17.25
N VAL A 212 0.85 -6.15 17.49
CA VAL A 212 0.79 -7.52 18.02
C VAL A 212 1.56 -7.60 19.33
N GLY A 213 0.91 -8.06 20.39
CA GLY A 213 1.49 -8.19 21.71
C GLY A 213 0.46 -8.59 22.76
N ARG A 214 0.92 -8.89 23.98
CA ARG A 214 -0.01 -9.02 25.12
C ARG A 214 -0.74 -7.69 25.31
N PHE A 215 -2.00 -7.74 25.73
CA PHE A 215 -2.85 -6.55 25.79
C PHE A 215 -2.23 -5.46 26.67
N GLU A 216 -1.74 -5.86 27.84
CA GLU A 216 -1.08 -5.04 28.85
C GLU A 216 0.38 -4.70 28.53
N ALA A 217 1.03 -5.43 27.63
CA ALA A 217 2.42 -5.15 27.21
C ALA A 217 2.48 -4.26 25.96
N THR A 218 1.37 -4.14 25.24
CA THR A 218 1.23 -3.26 24.08
C THR A 218 0.83 -1.88 24.59
N PRO A 219 1.57 -0.81 24.25
CA PRO A 219 1.23 0.56 24.66
C PRO A 219 -0.19 0.95 24.27
N LEU A 220 -0.86 1.75 25.11
CA LEU A 220 -2.24 2.19 24.84
C LEU A 220 -2.33 2.97 23.53
N GLU A 221 -1.35 3.83 23.28
CA GLU A 221 -1.26 4.67 22.08
C GLU A 221 -1.16 3.81 20.81
N ALA A 222 -0.54 2.62 20.89
CA ALA A 222 -0.48 1.68 19.79
C ALA A 222 -1.86 1.06 19.49
N HIS A 223 -2.63 0.71 20.52
CA HIS A 223 -4.01 0.24 20.36
C HIS A 223 -4.90 1.33 19.75
N GLU A 224 -4.81 2.56 20.27
CA GLU A 224 -5.58 3.70 19.77
C GLU A 224 -5.24 4.02 18.32
N GLN A 225 -3.95 4.00 17.96
CA GLN A 225 -3.51 4.27 16.59
C GLN A 225 -4.04 3.23 15.60
N VAL A 226 -4.12 1.96 15.99
CA VAL A 226 -4.77 0.92 15.17
C VAL A 226 -6.25 1.25 14.97
N LEU A 227 -6.98 1.66 16.01
CA LEU A 227 -8.40 2.06 15.86
C LEU A 227 -8.56 3.30 14.98
N GLN A 228 -7.69 4.31 15.15
CA GLN A 228 -7.70 5.54 14.36
C GLN A 228 -7.50 5.26 12.87
N THR A 229 -6.62 4.33 12.53
CA THR A 229 -6.31 4.00 11.14
C THR A 229 -7.33 3.03 10.54
N ASP A 230 -7.57 1.90 11.21
CA ASP A 230 -8.29 0.75 10.64
C ASP A 230 -9.81 0.82 10.79
N LEU A 231 -10.34 1.75 11.57
CA LEU A 231 -11.77 2.00 11.72
C LEU A 231 -12.13 3.45 11.42
N ILE A 232 -11.56 4.40 12.16
CA ILE A 232 -11.93 5.81 12.01
C ILE A 232 -11.45 6.36 10.66
N GLY A 233 -10.29 5.93 10.16
CA GLY A 233 -9.82 6.27 8.81
C GLY A 233 -10.77 5.84 7.70
N TYR A 234 -11.42 4.67 7.84
CA TYR A 234 -12.42 4.17 6.89
C TYR A 234 -13.70 4.99 6.97
N LEU A 235 -14.13 5.34 8.18
CA LEU A 235 -15.25 6.26 8.40
C LEU A 235 -14.99 7.62 7.74
N ARG A 236 -13.81 8.20 7.95
CA ARG A 236 -13.40 9.46 7.30
C ARG A 236 -13.44 9.33 5.78
N GLY A 237 -12.89 8.24 5.23
CA GLY A 237 -12.91 7.97 3.79
C GLY A 237 -14.32 7.88 3.21
N ALA A 238 -15.22 7.13 3.87
CA ALA A 238 -16.62 7.08 3.49
C ALA A 238 -17.27 8.48 3.54
N TYR A 239 -17.03 9.21 4.63
CA TYR A 239 -17.59 10.53 4.87
C TYR A 239 -17.18 11.55 3.79
N VAL A 240 -15.91 11.58 3.38
CA VAL A 240 -15.42 12.53 2.36
C VAL A 240 -15.83 12.13 0.94
N ALA A 241 -16.02 10.85 0.65
CA ALA A 241 -16.50 10.38 -0.66
C ALA A 241 -18.02 10.57 -0.85
N TRP A 242 -18.79 10.50 0.24
CA TRP A 242 -20.26 10.48 0.22
C TRP A 242 -20.92 11.64 -0.54
N PRO A 243 -20.49 12.91 -0.37
CA PRO A 243 -21.10 14.04 -1.06
C PRO A 243 -20.97 13.91 -2.59
N TYR A 244 -19.81 13.45 -3.07
CA TYR A 244 -19.56 13.23 -4.49
C TYR A 244 -20.46 12.12 -5.04
N PHE A 245 -20.52 10.97 -4.36
CA PHE A 245 -21.40 9.86 -4.76
C PHE A 245 -22.88 10.27 -4.81
N LYS A 246 -23.37 11.00 -3.81
CA LYS A 246 -24.76 11.48 -3.78
C LYS A 246 -25.05 12.52 -4.86
N ALA A 247 -24.14 13.47 -5.08
CA ALA A 247 -24.30 14.49 -6.12
C ALA A 247 -24.37 13.87 -7.52
N GLN A 248 -23.52 12.88 -7.81
CA GLN A 248 -23.51 12.18 -9.10
C GLN A 248 -24.52 11.02 -9.18
N LYS A 249 -25.22 10.71 -8.08
CA LYS A 249 -26.19 9.60 -7.90
C LYS A 249 -25.65 8.20 -8.21
N ARG A 250 -24.32 8.04 -8.27
CA ARG A 250 -23.64 6.76 -8.51
C ARG A 250 -22.32 6.72 -7.75
N GLY A 251 -21.77 5.55 -7.48
CA GLY A 251 -20.42 5.42 -6.92
C GLY A 251 -20.19 4.11 -6.22
N THR A 252 -18.94 3.74 -5.99
CA THR A 252 -18.61 2.51 -5.26
C THR A 252 -17.58 2.79 -4.18
N LEU A 253 -17.98 2.59 -2.92
CA LEU A 253 -17.07 2.52 -1.77
C LEU A 253 -16.60 1.06 -1.63
N ILE A 254 -15.30 0.83 -1.65
CA ILE A 254 -14.70 -0.48 -1.38
C ILE A 254 -13.92 -0.41 -0.08
N ASN A 255 -14.30 -1.22 0.89
CA ASN A 255 -13.60 -1.34 2.18
C ASN A 255 -12.80 -2.65 2.22
N THR A 256 -11.52 -2.55 2.53
CA THR A 256 -10.64 -3.70 2.78
C THR A 256 -10.75 -4.14 4.23
N LEU A 257 -11.57 -5.15 4.48
CA LEU A 257 -11.76 -5.74 5.80
C LEU A 257 -10.72 -6.86 6.00
N SER A 258 -11.08 -7.92 6.71
CA SER A 258 -10.23 -9.06 6.98
C SER A 258 -11.10 -10.25 7.38
N LEU A 259 -10.59 -11.47 7.27
CA LEU A 259 -11.15 -12.61 8.01
C LEU A 259 -11.27 -12.28 9.52
N GLY A 260 -10.39 -11.42 10.03
CA GLY A 260 -10.43 -10.87 11.38
C GLY A 260 -11.73 -10.12 11.74
N SER A 261 -12.59 -9.81 10.77
CA SER A 261 -13.95 -9.27 11.01
C SER A 261 -14.94 -10.32 11.52
N TRP A 262 -14.61 -11.62 11.39
CA TRP A 262 -15.45 -12.74 11.80
C TRP A 262 -14.86 -13.54 12.95
N VAL A 263 -13.54 -13.54 13.07
CA VAL A 263 -12.79 -14.30 14.06
C VAL A 263 -11.78 -13.36 14.71
N ALA A 264 -11.94 -13.10 16.00
CA ALA A 264 -10.99 -12.28 16.74
C ALA A 264 -9.59 -12.91 16.71
N GLN A 265 -8.57 -12.07 16.60
CA GLN A 265 -7.17 -12.44 16.62
C GLN A 265 -6.59 -12.14 18.01
N PRO A 266 -6.29 -13.17 18.82
CA PRO A 266 -5.60 -12.98 20.09
C PRO A 266 -4.27 -12.25 19.89
N TYR A 267 -3.85 -11.48 20.90
CA TYR A 267 -2.67 -10.59 20.86
C TYR A 267 -2.76 -9.43 19.86
N ALA A 268 -3.89 -9.26 19.17
CA ALA A 268 -4.17 -8.12 18.28
C ALA A 268 -5.59 -7.58 18.57
N ALA A 269 -5.85 -7.21 19.82
CA ALA A 269 -7.17 -6.84 20.32
C ALA A 269 -7.76 -5.63 19.59
N ALA A 270 -7.01 -4.52 19.47
CA ALA A 270 -7.45 -3.33 18.76
C ALA A 270 -7.72 -3.58 17.27
N TYR A 271 -6.90 -4.42 16.62
CA TYR A 271 -7.13 -4.84 15.24
C TYR A 271 -8.43 -5.64 15.10
N SER A 272 -8.70 -6.55 16.03
CA SER A 272 -9.95 -7.30 16.04
C SER A 272 -11.15 -6.37 16.22
N ALA A 273 -11.08 -5.45 17.20
CA ALA A 273 -12.13 -4.46 17.43
C ALA A 273 -12.40 -3.59 16.19
N SER A 274 -11.34 -3.12 15.51
CA SER A 274 -11.48 -2.30 14.30
C SER A 274 -12.15 -3.07 13.16
N LYS A 275 -11.73 -4.32 12.89
CA LYS A 275 -12.28 -5.12 11.78
C LYS A 275 -13.72 -5.60 12.03
N TYR A 276 -14.10 -5.86 13.28
CA TYR A 276 -15.52 -6.09 13.63
C TYR A 276 -16.34 -4.81 13.50
N GLY A 277 -15.84 -3.69 14.01
CA GLY A 277 -16.51 -2.39 13.91
C GLY A 277 -16.72 -1.95 12.47
N LEU A 278 -15.74 -2.19 11.60
CA LEU A 278 -15.79 -1.85 10.19
C LEU A 278 -16.91 -2.60 9.45
N ARG A 279 -17.20 -3.85 9.84
CA ARG A 279 -18.37 -4.58 9.29
C ARG A 279 -19.68 -3.89 9.65
N GLY A 280 -19.83 -3.49 10.92
CA GLY A 280 -21.01 -2.75 11.38
C GLY A 280 -21.18 -1.42 10.65
N LEU A 281 -20.07 -0.67 10.45
CA LEU A 281 -20.07 0.55 9.66
C LEU A 281 -20.55 0.31 8.21
N SER A 282 -19.99 -0.69 7.52
CA SER A 282 -20.40 -1.02 6.16
C SER A 282 -21.86 -1.45 6.06
N GLU A 283 -22.38 -2.23 7.01
CA GLU A 283 -23.78 -2.64 7.06
C GLU A 283 -24.73 -1.45 7.27
N ALA A 284 -24.39 -0.56 8.20
CA ALA A 284 -25.17 0.66 8.43
C ALA A 284 -25.21 1.56 7.18
N LEU A 285 -24.05 1.82 6.55
CA LEU A 285 -23.98 2.63 5.33
C LEU A 285 -24.79 2.05 4.17
N ARG A 286 -24.82 0.73 3.99
CA ARG A 286 -25.69 0.09 2.99
C ARG A 286 -27.18 0.34 3.26
N GLY A 287 -27.58 0.28 4.53
CA GLY A 287 -28.96 0.52 4.95
C GLY A 287 -29.46 1.93 4.59
N GLU A 288 -28.57 2.91 4.53
CA GLU A 288 -28.90 4.30 4.17
C GLU A 288 -29.08 4.53 2.66
N LEU A 289 -28.73 3.56 1.81
CA LEU A 289 -28.69 3.72 0.35
C LEU A 289 -29.99 3.33 -0.38
N ILE A 290 -31.10 3.13 0.34
CA ILE A 290 -32.40 2.75 -0.25
C ILE A 290 -32.83 3.71 -1.38
N GLY A 291 -32.54 5.00 -1.26
CA GLY A 291 -32.84 6.02 -2.28
C GLY A 291 -31.78 6.20 -3.37
N TYR A 292 -30.70 5.41 -3.36
CA TYR A 292 -29.53 5.56 -4.23
C TYR A 292 -29.09 4.19 -4.79
N PRO A 293 -29.83 3.63 -5.77
CA PRO A 293 -29.61 2.25 -6.23
C PRO A 293 -28.24 2.03 -6.89
N ASP A 294 -27.61 3.08 -7.41
CA ASP A 294 -26.32 3.02 -8.10
C ASP A 294 -25.13 3.47 -7.23
N ILE A 295 -25.36 3.67 -5.92
CA ILE A 295 -24.29 3.84 -4.93
C ILE A 295 -24.14 2.51 -4.19
N HIS A 296 -22.90 2.02 -4.10
CA HIS A 296 -22.62 0.71 -3.54
C HIS A 296 -21.54 0.77 -2.46
N VAL A 297 -21.70 -0.04 -1.43
CA VAL A 297 -20.67 -0.30 -0.41
C VAL A 297 -20.28 -1.77 -0.47
N CYS A 298 -19.05 -2.03 -0.89
CA CYS A 298 -18.49 -3.36 -1.10
C CYS A 298 -17.42 -3.66 -0.06
N ASP A 299 -17.54 -4.80 0.62
CA ASP A 299 -16.50 -5.28 1.53
C ASP A 299 -15.69 -6.39 0.89
N ILE A 300 -14.37 -6.24 0.92
CA ILE A 300 -13.43 -7.32 0.59
C ILE A 300 -12.92 -7.91 1.92
N TYR A 301 -12.98 -9.23 2.06
CA TYR A 301 -12.50 -9.97 3.22
C TYR A 301 -11.29 -10.84 2.81
N PRO A 302 -10.07 -10.28 2.80
CA PRO A 302 -8.86 -11.05 2.61
C PRO A 302 -8.64 -12.07 3.74
N ALA A 303 -8.20 -13.27 3.36
CA ALA A 303 -7.45 -14.15 4.24
C ALA A 303 -6.05 -13.56 4.55
N VAL A 304 -5.14 -14.38 5.08
CA VAL A 304 -3.75 -13.95 5.30
C VAL A 304 -3.05 -13.79 3.94
N MET A 305 -2.66 -12.56 3.61
CA MET A 305 -2.00 -12.21 2.35
C MET A 305 -0.50 -12.04 2.54
N ASP A 306 0.28 -12.50 1.56
CA ASP A 306 1.74 -12.34 1.53
C ASP A 306 2.13 -10.88 1.22
N THR A 307 2.02 -10.04 2.22
CA THR A 307 2.33 -8.61 2.14
C THR A 307 3.42 -8.24 3.16
N PRO A 308 4.06 -7.06 3.01
CA PRO A 308 4.97 -6.54 4.03
C PRO A 308 4.32 -6.26 5.40
N GLY A 309 2.99 -6.34 5.53
CA GLY A 309 2.27 -5.92 6.74
C GLY A 309 2.76 -6.56 8.05
N PHE A 310 3.13 -7.84 8.04
CA PHE A 310 3.68 -8.51 9.23
C PHE A 310 5.11 -8.06 9.57
N ARG A 311 5.90 -7.69 8.56
CA ARG A 311 7.25 -7.14 8.75
C ARG A 311 7.17 -5.72 9.33
N ASP A 312 6.20 -4.95 8.87
CA ASP A 312 6.08 -3.52 9.19
C ASP A 312 5.17 -3.24 10.40
N ALA A 313 4.49 -4.25 10.96
CA ALA A 313 3.58 -4.08 12.08
C ALA A 313 4.30 -3.69 13.38
N GLY A 314 3.59 -3.02 14.28
CA GLY A 314 4.03 -2.85 15.66
C GLY A 314 4.16 -4.21 16.33
N ASN A 315 5.34 -4.51 16.87
CA ASN A 315 5.66 -5.78 17.49
C ASN A 315 6.00 -5.54 18.96
N PHE A 316 5.19 -6.08 19.86
CA PHE A 316 5.35 -6.03 21.31
C PHE A 316 5.31 -7.44 21.91
N THR A 317 5.68 -8.44 21.12
CA THR A 317 5.65 -9.86 21.52
C THR A 317 6.96 -10.38 22.11
N GLY A 318 8.06 -9.64 21.93
CA GLY A 318 9.42 -10.09 22.22
C GLY A 318 10.00 -11.10 21.21
N HIS A 319 9.25 -11.46 20.16
CA HIS A 319 9.66 -12.43 19.15
C HIS A 319 9.34 -11.91 17.74
N ALA A 320 10.05 -12.41 16.72
CA ALA A 320 9.80 -11.98 15.35
C ALA A 320 8.43 -12.45 14.85
N LEU A 321 7.66 -11.52 14.28
CA LEU A 321 6.35 -11.84 13.70
C LEU A 321 6.51 -12.61 12.39
N LYS A 322 5.72 -13.67 12.23
CA LYS A 322 5.58 -14.41 10.98
C LYS A 322 4.11 -14.60 10.65
N PRO A 323 3.71 -14.44 9.38
CA PRO A 323 2.33 -14.64 9.01
C PRO A 323 1.95 -16.13 9.08
N PRO A 324 0.79 -16.49 9.65
CA PRO A 324 0.39 -17.89 9.74
C PRO A 324 -0.07 -18.41 8.36
N PRO A 325 0.27 -19.67 7.99
CA PRO A 325 -0.22 -20.26 6.76
C PRO A 325 -1.72 -20.60 6.84
N PRO A 326 -2.43 -20.72 5.70
CA PRO A 326 -1.96 -20.53 4.33
C PRO A 326 -1.85 -19.05 3.93
N LEU A 327 -0.81 -18.71 3.15
CA LEU A 327 -0.58 -17.37 2.62
C LEU A 327 -1.03 -17.28 1.16
N TYR A 328 -1.80 -16.24 0.85
CA TYR A 328 -2.34 -16.00 -0.48
C TYR A 328 -1.65 -14.83 -1.18
N ASP A 329 -1.77 -14.81 -2.51
CA ASP A 329 -1.25 -13.74 -3.35
C ASP A 329 -2.06 -12.43 -3.14
N PRO A 330 -1.41 -11.30 -2.81
CA PRO A 330 -2.10 -10.01 -2.67
C PRO A 330 -2.84 -9.56 -3.94
N HIS A 331 -2.36 -9.97 -5.14
CA HIS A 331 -3.01 -9.61 -6.40
C HIS A 331 -4.42 -10.19 -6.52
N LEU A 332 -4.74 -11.28 -5.82
CA LEU A 332 -6.10 -11.81 -5.78
C LEU A 332 -7.08 -10.83 -5.13
N VAL A 333 -6.62 -10.08 -4.13
CA VAL A 333 -7.43 -9.03 -3.49
C VAL A 333 -7.64 -7.86 -4.45
N ALA A 334 -6.58 -7.43 -5.14
CA ALA A 334 -6.66 -6.39 -6.16
C ALA A 334 -7.63 -6.76 -7.29
N GLN A 335 -7.57 -8.01 -7.78
CA GLN A 335 -8.52 -8.53 -8.77
C GLN A 335 -9.96 -8.55 -8.25
N ALA A 336 -10.17 -8.90 -6.99
CA ALA A 336 -11.49 -8.85 -6.36
C ALA A 336 -12.03 -7.42 -6.26
N MET A 337 -11.17 -6.43 -5.94
CA MET A 337 -11.56 -5.01 -5.95
C MET A 337 -11.98 -4.54 -7.34
N VAL A 338 -11.21 -4.88 -8.38
CA VAL A 338 -11.58 -4.58 -9.78
C VAL A 338 -12.89 -5.27 -10.16
N ALA A 339 -13.10 -6.53 -9.77
CA ALA A 339 -14.34 -7.25 -10.02
C ALA A 339 -15.54 -6.60 -9.32
N CYS A 340 -15.38 -6.13 -8.08
CA CYS A 340 -16.40 -5.38 -7.35
C CYS A 340 -16.69 -4.02 -7.98
N ALA A 341 -15.67 -3.31 -8.47
CA ALA A 341 -15.88 -2.05 -9.19
C ALA A 341 -16.67 -2.24 -10.50
N LEU A 342 -16.49 -3.36 -11.19
CA LEU A 342 -17.24 -3.71 -12.41
C LEU A 342 -18.64 -4.23 -12.11
N ARG A 343 -18.77 -5.06 -11.08
CA ARG A 343 -20.02 -5.71 -10.66
C ARG A 343 -20.10 -5.66 -9.13
N PRO A 344 -20.69 -4.61 -8.56
CA PRO A 344 -20.76 -4.39 -7.13
C PRO A 344 -21.37 -5.58 -6.39
N ARG A 345 -20.67 -6.01 -5.34
CA ARG A 345 -21.14 -7.07 -4.43
C ARG A 345 -20.96 -6.58 -2.99
N PRO A 346 -21.97 -6.73 -2.12
CA PRO A 346 -21.85 -6.30 -0.72
C PRO A 346 -20.68 -6.97 0.01
N SER A 347 -20.41 -8.24 -0.27
CA SER A 347 -19.37 -9.03 0.41
C SER A 347 -18.63 -9.94 -0.57
N THR A 348 -17.30 -9.89 -0.55
CA THR A 348 -16.42 -10.77 -1.34
C THR A 348 -15.29 -11.29 -0.45
N THR A 349 -15.18 -12.60 -0.28
CA THR A 349 -14.09 -13.24 0.48
C THR A 349 -12.98 -13.70 -0.47
N VAL A 350 -11.73 -13.48 -0.11
CA VAL A 350 -10.55 -13.87 -0.91
C VAL A 350 -9.69 -14.84 -0.12
N GLY A 351 -9.65 -16.10 -0.56
CA GLY A 351 -8.92 -17.21 0.07
C GLY A 351 -9.86 -18.28 0.65
N GLY A 352 -9.79 -19.51 0.15
CA GLY A 352 -10.76 -20.58 0.47
C GLY A 352 -10.77 -21.03 1.94
N ALA A 353 -9.63 -20.98 2.62
CA ALA A 353 -9.55 -21.31 4.05
C ALA A 353 -10.32 -20.32 4.94
N ALA A 354 -10.51 -19.07 4.50
CA ALA A 354 -11.22 -18.04 5.26
C ALA A 354 -12.71 -18.36 5.43
N THR A 355 -13.35 -18.92 4.40
CA THR A 355 -14.75 -19.35 4.46
C THR A 355 -14.97 -20.47 5.47
N MET A 356 -14.03 -21.42 5.57
CA MET A 356 -14.11 -22.52 6.54
C MET A 356 -13.82 -22.07 7.98
N ALA A 357 -12.83 -21.20 8.18
CA ALA A 357 -12.53 -20.63 9.49
C ALA A 357 -13.70 -19.81 10.06
N ARG A 358 -14.40 -19.06 9.19
CA ARG A 358 -15.63 -18.33 9.55
C ARG A 358 -16.73 -19.26 10.07
N LEU A 359 -16.86 -20.46 9.52
CA LEU A 359 -17.84 -21.47 9.98
C LEU A 359 -17.38 -22.20 11.25
N ALA A 360 -16.09 -22.54 11.35
CA ALA A 360 -15.53 -23.26 12.49
C ALA A 360 -15.61 -22.48 13.81
N HIS A 361 -15.48 -21.14 13.76
CA HIS A 361 -15.58 -20.29 14.95
C HIS A 361 -16.92 -20.46 15.71
N PHE A 362 -18.03 -20.59 14.99
CA PHE A 362 -19.35 -20.76 15.60
C PHE A 362 -19.60 -22.15 16.19
N LEU A 363 -18.79 -23.15 15.80
CA LEU A 363 -19.02 -24.55 16.13
C LEU A 363 -18.11 -25.07 17.26
N VAL A 364 -17.10 -24.31 17.68
CA VAL A 364 -16.13 -24.72 18.70
C VAL A 364 -16.30 -23.89 19.98
N PRO A 365 -16.95 -24.42 21.02
CA PRO A 365 -16.98 -23.78 22.33
C PRO A 365 -15.55 -23.54 22.85
N GLY A 366 -15.27 -22.33 23.34
CA GLY A 366 -13.94 -21.98 23.84
C GLY A 366 -12.88 -21.71 22.76
N PHE A 367 -13.29 -21.56 21.48
CA PHE A 367 -12.38 -21.23 20.38
C PHE A 367 -11.42 -20.06 20.68
N PRO A 368 -11.83 -18.94 21.31
CA PRO A 368 -10.91 -17.86 21.63
C PRO A 368 -9.74 -18.29 22.54
N LEU A 369 -9.98 -19.18 23.50
CA LEU A 369 -8.95 -19.70 24.40
C LEU A 369 -7.96 -20.60 23.65
N LEU A 370 -8.48 -21.51 22.82
CA LEU A 370 -7.66 -22.39 21.98
C LEU A 370 -6.81 -21.59 20.99
N SER A 371 -7.43 -20.63 20.30
CA SER A 371 -6.74 -19.73 19.36
C SER A 371 -5.66 -18.92 20.07
N GLY A 372 -5.94 -18.42 21.28
CA GLY A 372 -4.98 -17.69 22.10
C GLY A 372 -3.78 -18.55 22.49
N TRP A 373 -4.04 -19.79 22.92
CA TRP A 373 -2.97 -20.74 23.24
C TRP A 373 -2.10 -21.10 22.02
N LEU A 374 -2.72 -21.40 20.87
CA LEU A 374 -2.00 -21.69 19.62
C LEU A 374 -1.17 -20.50 19.13
N THR A 375 -1.74 -19.29 19.19
CA THR A 375 -1.04 -18.06 18.78
C THR A 375 0.16 -17.81 19.69
N ARG A 376 0.00 -18.00 21.01
CA ARG A 376 1.09 -17.88 21.98
C ARG A 376 2.25 -18.81 21.65
N LEU A 377 1.96 -20.09 21.45
CA LEU A 377 2.97 -21.07 21.09
C LEU A 377 3.67 -20.68 19.79
N GLY A 378 2.93 -20.30 18.74
CA GLY A 378 3.53 -19.91 17.47
C GLY A 378 4.48 -18.71 17.58
N VAL A 379 4.13 -17.72 18.41
CA VAL A 379 4.96 -16.52 18.63
C VAL A 379 6.19 -16.84 19.48
N GLU A 380 6.04 -17.57 20.58
CA GLU A 380 7.15 -17.95 21.49
C GLU A 380 8.19 -18.87 20.82
N HIS A 381 7.84 -19.58 19.74
CA HIS A 381 8.79 -20.36 18.94
C HIS A 381 9.58 -19.51 17.92
N GLY A 382 9.25 -18.23 17.76
CA GLY A 382 9.99 -17.31 16.90
C GLY A 382 11.37 -16.96 17.47
N PRO A 383 12.30 -16.46 16.64
CA PRO A 383 13.52 -15.85 17.17
C PRO A 383 13.16 -14.60 17.98
N GLN A 384 13.99 -14.25 18.96
CA GLN A 384 13.79 -13.01 19.73
C GLN A 384 13.85 -11.79 18.81
N SER A 385 13.03 -10.78 19.14
CA SER A 385 12.98 -9.50 18.44
C SER A 385 12.73 -8.40 19.46
N GLU A 386 13.37 -7.26 19.25
CA GLU A 386 13.07 -6.05 20.01
C GLU A 386 11.65 -5.58 19.75
N SER A 387 11.07 -4.91 20.75
CA SER A 387 9.78 -4.26 20.61
C SER A 387 9.91 -3.05 19.68
N SER A 388 8.91 -2.85 18.82
CA SER A 388 8.89 -1.75 17.86
C SER A 388 7.47 -1.27 17.61
N SER A 389 7.31 0.03 17.40
CA SER A 389 6.04 0.60 16.93
C SER A 389 5.80 0.35 15.44
N GLY A 390 6.79 -0.18 14.71
CA GLY A 390 6.69 -0.48 13.29
C GLY A 390 6.19 0.73 12.49
N ASN A 391 5.14 0.53 11.70
CA ASN A 391 4.51 1.55 10.88
C ASN A 391 3.32 2.26 11.55
N LEU A 392 3.12 2.13 12.86
CA LEU A 392 1.94 2.71 13.52
C LEU A 392 1.88 4.23 13.33
N PHE A 393 2.98 4.93 13.63
CA PHE A 393 3.01 6.40 13.68
C PHE A 393 3.71 7.05 12.49
N ALA A 394 4.61 6.33 11.82
CA ALA A 394 5.37 6.83 10.68
C ALA A 394 5.41 5.78 9.54
N PRO A 395 5.72 6.20 8.30
CA PRO A 395 6.06 5.26 7.24
C PRO A 395 7.17 4.28 7.69
N PRO A 396 7.07 3.00 7.33
CA PRO A 396 8.13 2.03 7.61
C PRO A 396 9.39 2.35 6.80
N SER A 397 10.56 2.12 7.39
CA SER A 397 11.84 2.27 6.68
C SER A 397 12.02 1.22 5.58
N GLY A 398 12.65 1.61 4.48
CA GLY A 398 13.07 0.71 3.39
C GLY A 398 12.08 0.61 2.22
N VAL A 399 12.45 -0.19 1.22
CA VAL A 399 11.72 -0.27 -0.06
C VAL A 399 10.30 -0.84 0.14
N ARG A 400 9.30 -0.11 -0.38
CA ARG A 400 7.91 -0.55 -0.40
C ARG A 400 7.70 -1.55 -1.54
N ARG A 401 6.94 -2.61 -1.27
CA ARG A 401 6.62 -3.67 -2.27
C ARG A 401 5.18 -4.12 -2.12
N ILE A 402 4.67 -4.81 -3.14
CA ILE A 402 3.39 -5.53 -3.06
C ILE A 402 3.51 -6.76 -2.17
N GLU A 403 4.54 -7.57 -2.41
CA GLU A 403 4.71 -8.86 -1.75
C GLU A 403 5.60 -8.75 -0.51
N GLY A 404 5.31 -9.57 0.51
CA GLY A 404 6.11 -9.67 1.73
C GLY A 404 7.31 -10.60 1.62
N GLY A 405 7.35 -11.46 0.60
CA GLY A 405 8.40 -12.45 0.41
C GLY A 405 8.25 -13.68 1.31
N TRP A 406 7.05 -13.92 1.85
CA TRP A 406 6.79 -15.03 2.77
C TRP A 406 6.34 -16.32 2.06
N ARG A 407 5.79 -16.23 0.84
CA ARG A 407 5.50 -17.42 0.03
C ARG A 407 6.78 -17.97 -0.58
N ALA A 408 7.08 -19.24 -0.30
CA ALA A 408 8.10 -19.97 -1.05
C ALA A 408 7.66 -20.10 -2.52
N ALA A 409 8.59 -19.90 -3.46
CA ALA A 409 8.34 -20.14 -4.87
C ALA A 409 7.93 -21.61 -5.08
N LYS A 410 6.65 -21.84 -5.39
CA LYS A 410 6.02 -23.13 -5.74
C LYS A 410 6.42 -24.32 -4.84
N HIS A 411 5.69 -24.52 -3.74
CA HIS A 411 5.43 -25.87 -3.25
C HIS A 411 3.92 -26.14 -3.20
N ARG A 412 3.47 -27.20 -3.89
CA ARG A 412 2.15 -27.80 -3.69
C ARG A 412 2.04 -28.18 -2.21
N PRO A 413 0.90 -27.91 -1.53
CA PRO A 413 0.76 -28.29 -0.13
C PRO A 413 0.99 -29.79 -0.01
N SER A 414 1.90 -30.21 0.87
CA SER A 414 2.10 -31.63 1.13
C SER A 414 0.81 -32.20 1.73
N ILE A 415 0.39 -33.36 1.25
CA ILE A 415 -0.79 -34.11 1.72
C ILE A 415 -0.75 -34.31 3.25
N LEU A 416 0.44 -34.25 3.86
CA LEU A 416 0.67 -34.30 5.30
C LEU A 416 0.11 -33.11 6.09
N VAL A 417 0.10 -31.89 5.54
CA VAL A 417 -0.51 -30.72 6.20
C VAL A 417 -2.04 -30.82 6.17
N ALA A 418 -2.62 -31.33 5.07
CA ALA A 418 -4.05 -31.62 4.98
C ALA A 418 -4.47 -32.76 5.93
N ALA A 419 -3.63 -33.80 6.08
CA ALA A 419 -3.86 -34.89 7.01
C ALA A 419 -3.70 -34.46 8.48
N GLY A 420 -2.78 -33.55 8.80
CA GLY A 420 -2.60 -33.00 10.14
C GLY A 420 -3.80 -32.18 10.63
N VAL A 421 -4.41 -31.39 9.74
CA VAL A 421 -5.67 -30.70 10.00
C VAL A 421 -6.80 -31.72 10.22
N ALA A 422 -6.92 -32.74 9.35
CA ALA A 422 -7.95 -33.77 9.50
C ALA A 422 -7.82 -34.61 10.79
N LEU A 423 -6.60 -34.90 11.25
CA LEU A 423 -6.35 -35.67 12.48
C LEU A 423 -6.61 -34.86 13.76
N LEU A 424 -6.29 -33.56 13.76
CA LEU A 424 -6.69 -32.65 14.85
C LEU A 424 -8.22 -32.60 14.99
N PHE A 425 -8.96 -32.61 13.87
CA PHE A 425 -10.42 -32.64 13.88
C PHE A 425 -11.01 -34.01 14.23
N GLY A 426 -10.42 -35.12 13.75
CA GLY A 426 -10.85 -36.48 14.10
C GLY A 426 -10.68 -36.78 15.59
N GLY A 427 -9.58 -36.31 16.20
CA GLY A 427 -9.32 -36.45 17.64
C GLY A 427 -10.32 -35.68 18.51
N CYS A 428 -10.69 -34.47 18.11
CA CYS A 428 -11.71 -33.67 18.81
C CYS A 428 -13.11 -34.28 18.73
N VAL A 429 -13.51 -34.83 17.58
CA VAL A 429 -14.80 -35.53 17.42
C VAL A 429 -14.84 -36.82 18.25
N TYR A 430 -13.73 -37.58 18.31
CA TYR A 430 -13.62 -38.79 19.13
C TYR A 430 -13.69 -38.49 20.64
N ALA A 431 -13.04 -37.41 21.09
CA ALA A 431 -13.06 -37.00 22.50
C ALA A 431 -14.45 -36.53 22.97
N LEU A 432 -15.19 -35.83 22.10
CA LEU A 432 -16.55 -35.37 22.39
C LEU A 432 -17.56 -36.53 22.47
N ASN A 433 -17.42 -37.55 21.61
CA ASN A 433 -18.27 -38.75 21.67
C ASN A 433 -18.02 -39.61 22.92
N ARG A 434 -16.79 -39.65 23.46
CA ARG A 434 -16.48 -40.40 24.69
C ARG A 434 -17.09 -39.80 25.95
N LYS A 435 -17.25 -38.46 26.00
CA LYS A 435 -17.89 -37.77 27.13
C LYS A 435 -19.40 -38.02 27.17
N GLY A 436 -20.07 -38.02 26.02
CA GLY A 436 -21.50 -38.31 25.92
C GLY A 436 -21.90 -39.75 26.28
N TRP A 437 -20.98 -40.71 26.17
CA TRP A 437 -21.24 -42.12 26.54
C TRP A 437 -21.15 -42.38 28.05
N ARG A 438 -20.33 -41.60 28.78
CA ARG A 438 -20.20 -41.70 30.25
C ARG A 438 -21.33 -41.03 31.03
N GLU A 439 -22.04 -40.10 30.42
CA GLU A 439 -23.19 -39.42 31.05
C GLU A 439 -24.52 -40.16 30.82
N ARG A 440 -24.60 -41.09 29.87
CA ARG A 440 -25.79 -41.94 29.63
C ARG A 440 -25.78 -43.27 30.38
N SER A 441 -24.76 -43.52 31.18
CA SER A 441 -24.56 -44.77 31.94
C SER A 441 -24.51 -44.57 33.45
N ARG A 442 -25.13 -43.49 33.95
CA ARG A 442 -25.37 -43.24 35.38
C ARG A 442 -26.85 -43.06 35.66
#